data_AF-A0A5E4YCP3-F1
#
_entry.id   AF-A0A5E4YCP3-F1
#
_cell.length_a   1.000
_cell.length_b   1.000
_cell.length_c   1.000
_cell.angle_alpha   90.00
_cell.angle_beta   90.00
_cell.angle_gamma   90.00
#
_symmetry.space_group_name_H-M   'P 1'
#
loop_
_entity.id
_entity.type
_entity.pdbx_description
1 polymer ?
#
loop_
_entity_poly.entity_id
_entity_poly.type
_entity_poly.pdbx_seq_one_letter_code
_entity_poly.pdbx_strand_id
1 'polypeptide(L)' 'MYRLYITEGFVTRISDGATIPMADGNIDYEAYKRWISQGNIPQEAPKDSQLADL' A
#
# COMPACT_ATOMS: atom_id res chain seq x y z
N MET A 1 -3.37 -4.98 7.30
CA MET A 1 -2.26 -4.04 7.52
C MET A 1 -1.67 -3.68 6.17
N TYR A 2 -1.25 -2.43 5.99
CA TYR A 2 -0.76 -1.93 4.71
C TYR A 2 0.58 -1.22 4.87
N ARG A 3 1.30 -1.08 3.76
CA ARG A 3 2.53 -0.31 3.63
C ARG A 3 2.38 0.65 2.45
N LEU A 4 2.95 1.86 2.55
CA LEU A 4 3.10 2.74 1.40
C LEU A 4 4.02 2.06 0.36
N TYR A 5 3.70 2.21 -0.92
CA TYR A 5 4.59 1.73 -1.96
C TYR A 5 5.65 2.79 -2.29
N ILE A 6 6.81 2.35 -2.83
CA ILE A 6 7.89 3.28 -3.18
C ILE A 6 7.49 4.23 -4.32
N THR A 7 6.64 3.76 -5.24
CA THR A 7 6.03 4.57 -6.28
C THR A 7 4.71 5.15 -5.75
N GLU A 8 4.53 6.46 -5.92
CA GLU A 8 3.28 7.13 -5.60
C GLU A 8 2.10 6.51 -6.34
N GLY A 9 0.91 6.56 -5.73
CA GLY A 9 -0.31 6.00 -6.30
C GLY A 9 -0.53 4.52 -6.05
N PHE A 10 0.29 3.86 -5.22
CA PHE A 10 0.11 2.46 -4.82
C PHE A 10 0.27 2.23 -3.31
N VAL A 11 -0.37 1.18 -2.80
CA VAL A 11 -0.14 0.62 -1.47
C VAL A 11 0.11 -0.88 -1.55
N THR A 12 0.88 -1.43 -0.63
CA THR A 12 1.05 -2.88 -0.50
C THR A 12 0.20 -3.41 0.64
N ARG A 13 -0.65 -4.41 0.37
CA ARG A 13 -1.31 -5.18 1.43
C ARG A 13 -0.35 -6.24 1.94
N ILE A 14 -0.08 -6.24 3.25
CA ILE A 14 1.01 -7.04 3.83
C ILE A 14 0.66 -8.52 3.94
N SER A 15 -0.62 -8.87 4.04
CA SER A 15 -1.06 -10.26 4.22
C SER A 15 -0.78 -11.16 3.01
N ASP A 16 -0.75 -10.59 1.82
CA ASP A 16 -0.60 -11.31 0.55
C ASP A 16 0.37 -10.64 -0.43
N GLY A 17 0.97 -9.51 -0.06
CA GLY A 17 1.95 -8.80 -0.88
C GLY A 17 1.35 -8.06 -2.08
N ALA A 18 0.02 -7.94 -2.18
CA ALA A 18 -0.62 -7.30 -3.33
C ALA A 18 -0.25 -5.80 -3.42
N THR A 19 0.25 -5.38 -4.58
CA THR A 19 0.44 -3.96 -4.93
C THR A 19 -0.85 -3.41 -5.54
N ILE A 20 -1.52 -2.53 -4.80
CA ILE A 20 -2.87 -2.05 -5.04
C ILE A 20 -2.80 -0.61 -5.56
N PRO A 21 -3.31 -0.33 -6.78
CA PRO A 21 -3.48 1.04 -7.26
C PRO A 21 -4.44 1.84 -6.38
N MET A 22 -4.06 3.07 -6.05
CA MET A 22 -4.90 4.05 -5.37
C MET A 22 -5.93 4.66 -6.34
N ALA A 23 -6.82 3.82 -6.87
CA ALA A 23 -7.88 4.22 -7.78
C ALA A 23 -9.24 4.11 -7.07
N ASP A 24 -10.08 5.13 -7.21
CA ASP A 24 -11.45 5.08 -6.68
C ASP A 24 -12.24 3.93 -7.32
N GLY A 25 -12.99 3.21 -6.49
CA GLY A 25 -13.73 2.01 -6.90
C GLY A 25 -12.90 0.73 -6.97
N ASN A 26 -11.57 0.80 -6.80
CA ASN A 26 -10.77 -0.39 -6.54
C ASN A 26 -11.11 -0.93 -5.14
N ILE A 27 -11.68 -2.13 -5.07
CA ILE A 27 -12.17 -2.75 -3.83
C ILE A 27 -11.06 -2.87 -2.77
N ASP A 28 -9.82 -3.18 -3.17
CA ASP A 28 -8.70 -3.30 -2.24
C ASP A 28 -8.25 -1.93 -1.72
N TYR A 29 -8.32 -0.88 -2.55
CA TYR A 29 -8.04 0.48 -2.11
C TYR A 29 -9.16 1.04 -1.21
N GLU A 30 -10.42 0.73 -1.49
CA GLU A 30 -11.53 1.05 -0.60
C GLU A 30 -11.37 0.36 0.76
N ALA A 31 -10.89 -0.89 0.78
CA ALA A 31 -10.57 -1.60 2.00
C ALA A 31 -9.41 -0.93 2.77
N TYR A 32 -8.39 -0.43 2.08
CA TYR A 32 -7.34 0.40 2.67
C TYR A 32 -7.91 1.69 3.29
N LYS A 33 -8.76 2.45 2.59
CA LYS A 33 -9.40 3.68 3.10
C LYS A 33 -10.21 3.41 4.37
N ARG A 34 -11.00 2.32 4.41
CA ARG A 34 -11.76 1.90 5.61
C ARG A 34 -10.85 1.53 6.77
N TRP A 35 -9.71 0.90 6.48
CA TRP A 35 -8.72 0.56 7.50
C TRP A 35 -8.09 1.82 8.11
N ILE A 36 -7.78 2.84 7.30
CA ILE A 36 -7.32 4.16 7.77
C ILE A 36 -8.38 4.86 8.62
N SER A 37 -9.66 4.84 8.21
CA SER A 37 -10.74 5.50 8.96
C SER A 37 -10.99 4.90 10.36
N GLN A 38 -10.46 3.70 10.62
CA GLN A 38 -10.47 3.07 11.93
C GLN A 38 -9.30 3.52 12.83
N GLY A 39 -8.47 4.46 12.37
CA GLY A 39 -7.34 5.01 13.12
C GLY A 39 -6.02 4.24 12.93
N ASN A 40 -5.97 3.32 11.96
CA ASN A 40 -4.72 2.61 11.66
C ASN A 40 -3.77 3.47 10.82
N ILE A 41 -2.46 3.22 10.94
CA ILE A 41 -1.41 3.95 10.22
C ILE A 41 -0.62 2.94 9.37
N PRO A 42 -0.45 3.18 8.05
CA PRO A 42 0.32 2.28 7.20
C PRO A 42 1.81 2.36 7.57
N GLN A 43 2.53 1.26 7.35
CA GLN A 43 3.99 1.30 7.43
C GLN A 43 4.56 2.22 6.33
N GLU A 44 5.69 2.87 6.62
CA GLU A 44 6.46 3.60 5.61
C GLU A 44 6.88 2.67 4.47
N ALA A 45 7.05 3.25 3.26
CA ALA A 45 7.67 2.53 2.16
C ALA A 45 9.08 2.06 2.56
N PRO A 46 9.58 0.96 1.98
CA PRO A 46 10.96 0.54 2.22
C PRO A 46 11.91 1.69 1.88
N LYS A 47 12.83 2.01 2.80
CA LYS A 47 13.94 2.91 2.52
C LYS A 47 14.95 2.10 1.69
N ASP A 48 15.19 2.56 0.47
CA ASP A 48 16.13 2.06 -0.52
C ASP A 48 15.66 1.02 -1.56
N SER A 49 16.00 1.39 -2.79
CA SER A 49 15.81 0.81 -4.11
C SER A 49 16.44 -0.57 -4.31
N GLN A 50 16.22 -1.55 -3.43
CA GLN A 50 16.77 -2.91 -3.62
C GLN A 50 16.10 -3.73 -4.74
N LEU A 51 15.34 -3.09 -5.64
CA LEU A 51 14.75 -3.72 -6.82
C LEU A 51 15.26 -3.10 -8.14
N ALA A 52 16.24 -2.19 -8.10
CA ALA A 52 16.82 -1.62 -9.33
C ALA A 52 17.89 -2.51 -9.99
N ASP A 53 18.30 -3.63 -9.36
CA ASP A 53 19.41 -4.48 -9.82
C ASP A 53 19.01 -5.95 -10.11
N LEU A 54 17.78 -6.21 -10.59
CA LEU A 54 17.39 -7.52 -11.16
C LEU A 54 16.87 -7.39 -12.59
#